data_AF-A0A4V5PSM3-F1
#
_entry.id   AF-A0A4V5PSM3-F1
#
_cell.length_a   1.000
_cell.length_b   1.000
_cell.length_c   1.000
_cell.angle_alpha   90.00
_cell.angle_beta   90.00
_cell.angle_gamma   90.00
#
_symmetry.space_group_name_H-M   'P 1'
#
loop_
_entity.id
_entity.type
_entity.pdbx_description
1 polymer ?
#
loop_
_entity_poly.entity_id
_entity_poly.type
_entity_poly.pdbx_seq_one_letter_code
_entity_poly.pdbx_strand_id
1 'polypeptide(L)'
;MNRTTAILQEALRSASLSIEDLAMWTRIDLDILRDAEAGRTRLTAAQLDRVACAFGLRLDDLLEGQVGSAPMTLLLRSEAHADRALDIRSVLTTEVDQALGEFQRVVRDIADIEKLLGRPRPTSPTIPDRTNPQKHHTGDHRARMVRDYLDLGLSPIRSMREVVESLGVALVWVSEDQVDRIVEGACTRVPRPAILVNIIEEGKRPWRARITMAHELGHILFDLTEPARQVLVSPHKNSLPPPPWLDEIERNANAFAACLLAPTEGVRDVVVPLDPTSEDAICAVGKRFGVGRTVAINRLQDVFKLTDVQRASMEYRQPRRYDADFSADAAPAEIGLRGEPLRSLVARAVSSRALSPDRARAILGIARTEPLPFVGLPAEMTAPSVSAEHQMLRAASVYLAQTYPDAGLVPGEAKRNEAGWIVTVFDGGVGAIERAPRGQLIFSEQAKLIVDVVSPALTP
;
A
#
# COMPACT_ATOMS: atom_id res chain seq x y z
N MET A 1 0.01 34.82 6.16
CA MET A 1 0.81 33.58 6.02
C MET A 1 0.09 32.67 5.03
N ASN A 2 0.77 32.16 4.01
CA ASN A 2 0.15 31.30 3.00
C ASN A 2 -0.26 29.95 3.65
N ARG A 3 -1.49 29.47 3.39
CA ARG A 3 -2.02 28.21 3.97
C ARG A 3 -1.11 27.02 3.68
N THR A 4 -0.54 26.95 2.48
CA THR A 4 0.44 25.91 2.09
C THR A 4 1.70 25.94 2.95
N THR A 5 2.22 27.13 3.23
CA THR A 5 3.40 27.31 4.08
C THR A 5 3.14 26.82 5.51
N ALA A 6 1.98 27.17 6.09
CA ALA A 6 1.61 26.70 7.42
C ALA A 6 1.46 25.17 7.48
N ILE A 7 0.87 24.56 6.45
CA ILE A 7 0.74 23.10 6.33
C ILE A 7 2.10 22.42 6.28
N LEU A 8 3.03 22.90 5.45
CA LEU A 8 4.37 22.32 5.32
C LEU A 8 5.16 22.42 6.64
N GLN A 9 5.15 23.60 7.27
CA GLN A 9 5.84 23.80 8.55
C GLN A 9 5.24 22.91 9.65
N GLU A 10 3.91 22.78 9.68
CA GLU A 10 3.26 21.90 10.64
C GLU A 10 3.60 20.43 10.38
N ALA A 11 3.61 20.00 9.13
CA ALA A 11 3.96 18.65 8.74
C ALA A 11 5.38 18.27 9.19
N LEU A 12 6.36 19.12 8.88
CA LEU A 12 7.77 18.93 9.25
C LEU A 12 7.94 18.90 10.78
N ARG A 13 7.35 19.86 11.51
CA ARG A 13 7.40 19.87 12.98
C ARG A 13 6.75 18.64 13.59
N SER A 14 5.54 18.30 13.15
CA SER A 14 4.76 17.21 13.73
C SER A 14 5.41 15.84 13.50
N ALA A 15 6.09 15.63 12.37
CA ALA A 15 6.79 14.40 12.04
C ALA A 15 8.27 14.41 12.44
N SER A 16 8.76 15.52 13.02
CA SER A 16 10.18 15.73 13.33
C SER A 16 11.12 15.53 12.13
N LEU A 17 10.66 15.89 10.94
CA LEU A 17 11.40 15.75 9.67
C LEU A 17 12.13 17.04 9.30
N SER A 18 13.25 16.87 8.60
CA SER A 18 13.90 17.98 7.89
C SER A 18 13.24 18.22 6.53
N ILE A 19 13.46 19.39 5.95
CA ILE A 19 12.95 19.70 4.61
C ILE A 19 13.68 18.87 3.54
N GLU A 20 14.91 18.45 3.81
CA GLU A 20 15.70 17.53 3.00
C GLU A 20 15.06 16.13 2.97
N ASP A 21 14.61 15.61 4.11
CA ASP A 21 13.87 14.34 4.19
C ASP A 21 12.60 14.41 3.33
N LEU A 22 11.83 15.50 3.47
CA LEU A 22 10.60 15.69 2.70
C LEU A 22 10.87 15.80 1.19
N ALA A 23 11.96 16.46 0.79
CA ALA A 23 12.37 16.55 -0.62
C ALA A 23 12.66 15.17 -1.20
N MET A 24 13.41 14.36 -0.47
CA MET A 24 13.76 12.99 -0.85
C MET A 24 12.50 12.11 -1.02
N TRP A 25 11.56 12.16 -0.08
CA TRP A 25 10.36 11.32 -0.11
C TRP A 25 9.34 11.76 -1.16
N THR A 26 9.18 13.07 -1.35
CA THR A 26 8.19 13.60 -2.30
C THR A 26 8.74 13.67 -3.72
N ARG A 27 10.05 13.51 -3.92
CA ARG A 27 10.76 13.78 -5.19
C ARG A 27 10.50 15.20 -5.70
N ILE A 28 10.31 16.14 -4.78
CA ILE A 28 10.19 17.56 -5.10
C ILE A 28 11.57 18.16 -4.92
N ASP A 29 11.97 19.01 -5.87
CA ASP A 29 13.22 19.75 -5.78
C ASP A 29 13.31 20.50 -4.45
N LEU A 30 14.48 20.38 -3.80
CA LEU A 30 14.71 20.91 -2.46
C LEU A 30 14.55 22.43 -2.42
N ASP A 31 15.00 23.15 -3.46
CA ASP A 31 14.91 24.60 -3.50
C ASP A 31 13.45 25.04 -3.66
N ILE A 32 12.65 24.31 -4.44
CA ILE A 32 11.20 24.54 -4.53
C ILE A 32 10.52 24.37 -3.17
N LEU A 33 10.86 23.31 -2.41
CA LEU A 33 10.29 23.11 -1.07
C LEU A 33 10.71 24.20 -0.10
N ARG A 34 12.00 24.60 -0.09
CA ARG A 34 12.50 25.70 0.75
C ARG A 34 11.82 27.02 0.42
N ASP A 35 11.61 27.32 -0.85
CA ASP A 35 10.87 28.49 -1.28
C ASP A 35 9.39 28.42 -0.86
N ALA A 36 8.78 27.24 -0.90
CA ALA A 36 7.39 27.06 -0.48
C ALA A 36 7.21 27.19 1.05
N GLU A 37 8.15 26.63 1.83
CA GLU A 37 8.21 26.76 3.28
C GLU A 37 8.49 28.21 3.72
N ALA A 38 9.30 28.96 2.97
CA ALA A 38 9.51 30.39 3.21
C ALA A 38 8.37 31.28 2.68
N GLY A 39 7.39 30.71 1.99
CA GLY A 39 6.27 31.44 1.38
C GLY A 39 6.62 32.25 0.14
N ARG A 40 7.79 32.01 -0.47
CA ARG A 40 8.27 32.63 -1.71
C ARG A 40 7.62 32.04 -2.96
N THR A 41 7.24 30.76 -2.92
CA THR A 41 6.53 30.10 -4.03
C THR A 41 5.31 29.31 -3.56
N ARG A 42 4.47 28.88 -4.50
CA ARG A 42 3.33 27.98 -4.26
C ARG A 42 3.60 26.64 -4.93
N LEU A 43 3.38 25.55 -4.18
CA LEU A 43 3.37 24.22 -4.74
C LEU A 43 2.17 24.03 -5.67
N THR A 44 2.39 23.33 -6.77
CA THR A 44 1.32 22.85 -7.66
C THR A 44 0.44 21.82 -6.94
N ALA A 45 -0.77 21.57 -7.46
CA ALA A 45 -1.66 20.54 -6.91
C ALA A 45 -1.00 19.14 -6.90
N ALA A 46 -0.23 18.79 -7.94
CA ALA A 46 0.50 17.53 -8.01
C ALA A 46 1.64 17.44 -6.98
N GLN A 47 2.33 18.55 -6.70
CA GLN A 47 3.34 18.60 -5.63
C GLN A 47 2.69 18.47 -4.25
N LEU A 48 1.57 19.17 -4.02
CA LEU A 48 0.82 19.05 -2.76
C LEU A 48 0.27 17.64 -2.55
N ASP A 49 -0.20 16.99 -3.61
CA ASP A 49 -0.67 15.60 -3.49
C ASP A 49 0.47 14.63 -3.14
N ARG A 50 1.68 14.84 -3.69
CA ARG A 50 2.86 14.06 -3.28
C ARG A 50 3.24 14.29 -1.81
N VAL A 51 3.16 15.53 -1.34
CA VAL A 51 3.33 15.85 0.09
C VAL A 51 2.26 15.13 0.92
N ALA A 52 0.99 15.19 0.52
CA ALA A 52 -0.08 14.49 1.23
C ALA A 52 0.15 12.97 1.26
N CYS A 53 0.59 12.39 0.14
CA CYS A 53 0.91 10.98 0.01
C CYS A 53 2.02 10.56 0.98
N ALA A 54 3.10 11.34 1.09
CA ALA A 54 4.21 11.05 2.00
C ALA A 54 3.74 10.93 3.48
N PHE A 55 2.63 11.58 3.84
CA PHE A 55 2.04 11.47 5.17
C PHE A 55 0.91 10.42 5.28
N GLY A 56 0.57 9.72 4.20
CA GLY A 56 -0.56 8.78 4.14
C GLY A 56 -1.94 9.48 4.15
N LEU A 57 -2.00 10.71 3.64
CA LEU A 57 -3.20 11.54 3.60
C LEU A 57 -3.68 11.76 2.17
N ARG A 58 -4.99 11.97 1.96
CA ARG A 58 -5.48 12.57 0.72
C ARG A 58 -5.15 14.07 0.72
N LEU A 59 -5.15 14.69 -0.47
CA LEU A 59 -4.93 16.13 -0.59
C LEU A 59 -5.91 16.94 0.27
N ASP A 60 -7.20 16.57 0.27
CA ASP A 60 -8.22 17.26 1.08
C ASP A 60 -7.91 17.16 2.59
N ASP A 61 -7.54 15.97 3.08
CA ASP A 61 -7.18 15.75 4.49
C ASP A 61 -5.95 16.59 4.90
N LEU A 62 -4.97 16.74 4.00
CA LEU A 62 -3.80 17.60 4.22
C LEU A 62 -4.23 19.07 4.33
N LEU A 63 -5.10 19.53 3.42
CA LEU A 63 -5.59 20.90 3.41
C LEU A 63 -6.45 21.22 4.65
N GLU A 64 -7.14 20.23 5.21
CA GLU A 64 -7.88 20.30 6.48
C GLU A 64 -6.98 20.30 7.72
N GLY A 65 -5.66 20.10 7.56
CA GLY A 65 -4.68 20.18 8.65
C GLY A 65 -4.53 18.89 9.46
N GLN A 66 -4.87 17.73 8.89
CA GLN A 66 -4.79 16.44 9.61
C GLN A 66 -3.37 15.85 9.74
N VAL A 67 -2.34 16.60 9.31
CA VAL A 67 -0.96 16.08 9.23
C VAL A 67 -0.40 15.66 10.59
N GLY A 68 -0.70 16.40 11.67
CA GLY A 68 -0.18 16.08 13.00
C GLY A 68 -0.66 14.74 13.58
N SER A 69 -1.76 14.21 13.04
CA SER A 69 -2.34 12.90 13.39
C SER A 69 -2.22 11.88 12.27
N ALA A 70 -1.48 12.19 11.21
CA ALA A 70 -1.38 11.33 10.05
C ALA A 70 -0.62 10.04 10.40
N PRO A 71 -0.98 8.89 9.81
CA PRO A 71 -0.39 7.61 10.20
C PRO A 71 1.13 7.56 10.08
N MET A 72 1.69 8.13 9.00
CA MET A 72 3.15 8.22 8.82
C MET A 72 3.80 9.22 9.79
N THR A 73 3.13 10.32 10.11
CA THR A 73 3.58 11.26 11.15
C THR A 73 3.67 10.58 12.51
N LEU A 74 2.70 9.72 12.85
CA LEU A 74 2.72 8.96 14.11
C LEU A 74 3.84 7.92 14.14
N LEU A 75 4.07 7.21 13.03
CA LEU A 75 5.20 6.28 12.89
C LEU A 75 6.52 6.99 13.22
N LEU A 76 6.78 8.11 12.53
CA LEU A 76 8.02 8.89 12.68
C LEU A 76 8.16 9.55 14.05
N ARG A 77 7.06 10.05 14.62
CA ARG A 77 7.08 10.66 15.96
C ARG A 77 7.35 9.63 17.05
N SER A 78 6.81 8.41 16.92
CA SER A 78 7.02 7.34 17.90
C SER A 78 8.50 7.01 18.09
N GLU A 79 9.33 7.31 17.08
CA GLU A 79 10.79 7.14 17.11
C GLU A 79 11.52 8.31 17.72
N ALA A 80 11.11 9.54 17.42
CA ALA A 80 11.79 10.73 17.95
C ALA A 80 11.78 10.79 19.49
N HIS A 81 10.81 10.12 20.13
CA HIS A 81 10.73 9.99 21.59
C HIS A 81 11.44 8.76 22.16
N ALA A 82 11.84 7.80 21.32
CA ALA A 82 12.65 6.68 21.75
C ALA A 82 14.13 7.13 21.72
N ASP A 83 14.70 7.35 22.91
CA ASP A 83 16.08 7.84 23.16
C ASP A 83 17.20 6.86 22.70
N ARG A 84 16.99 6.14 21.61
CA ARG A 84 17.85 5.07 21.06
C ARG A 84 17.96 5.27 19.54
N ALA A 85 18.88 6.16 19.17
CA ALA A 85 19.15 6.57 17.80
C ALA A 85 19.63 5.40 16.92
N LEU A 86 18.69 4.80 16.19
CA LEU A 86 18.90 4.15 14.88
C LEU A 86 17.64 4.42 14.07
N ASP A 87 17.84 4.92 12.86
CA ASP A 87 16.88 5.73 12.11
C ASP A 87 15.96 4.87 11.23
N ILE A 88 14.64 4.82 11.47
CA ILE A 88 13.73 4.14 10.53
C ILE A 88 13.84 4.76 9.13
N ARG A 89 14.29 6.02 9.03
CA ARG A 89 14.50 6.68 7.74
C ARG A 89 15.52 5.95 6.87
N SER A 90 16.38 5.12 7.46
CA SER A 90 17.28 4.24 6.70
C SER A 90 16.57 3.06 6.03
N VAL A 91 15.39 2.67 6.55
CA VAL A 91 14.50 1.64 6.01
C VAL A 91 13.45 2.26 5.08
N LEU A 92 13.00 3.47 5.41
CA LEU A 92 12.08 4.28 4.60
C LEU A 92 12.83 4.95 3.44
N THR A 93 12.95 4.21 2.34
CA THR A 93 13.39 4.75 1.05
C THR A 93 12.23 5.44 0.34
N THR A 94 12.54 6.32 -0.63
CA THR A 94 11.53 7.04 -1.41
C THR A 94 10.44 6.13 -2.03
N GLU A 95 10.79 4.94 -2.54
CA GLU A 95 9.79 4.01 -3.06
C GLU A 95 8.89 3.44 -1.95
N VAL A 96 9.48 3.06 -0.82
CA VAL A 96 8.77 2.49 0.33
C VAL A 96 7.80 3.51 0.92
N ASP A 97 8.21 4.77 1.07
CA ASP A 97 7.37 5.84 1.60
C ASP A 97 6.14 6.10 0.74
N GLN A 98 6.33 6.15 -0.58
CA GLN A 98 5.24 6.36 -1.52
C GLN A 98 4.24 5.19 -1.46
N ALA A 99 4.75 3.95 -1.42
CA ALA A 99 3.91 2.76 -1.32
C ALA A 99 3.10 2.73 -0.01
N LEU A 100 3.72 3.05 1.13
CA LEU A 100 3.06 3.11 2.43
C LEU A 100 2.03 4.23 2.50
N GLY A 101 2.35 5.39 1.93
CA GLY A 101 1.43 6.51 1.80
C GLY A 101 0.18 6.14 0.99
N GLU A 102 0.36 5.50 -0.15
CA GLU A 102 -0.73 4.99 -0.98
C GLU A 102 -1.51 3.86 -0.28
N PHE A 103 -0.83 2.97 0.44
CA PHE A 103 -1.49 1.96 1.27
C PHE A 103 -2.43 2.60 2.29
N GLN A 104 -2.00 3.64 3.02
CA GLN A 104 -2.85 4.35 3.98
C GLN A 104 -4.06 5.02 3.31
N ARG A 105 -3.87 5.61 2.13
CA ARG A 105 -4.95 6.20 1.31
C ARG A 105 -5.97 5.14 0.91
N VAL A 106 -5.52 3.97 0.47
CA VAL A 106 -6.37 2.83 0.10
C VAL A 106 -7.15 2.31 1.30
N VAL A 107 -6.51 2.16 2.47
CA VAL A 107 -7.19 1.72 3.70
C VAL A 107 -8.30 2.70 4.08
N ARG A 108 -8.08 4.00 3.88
CA ARG A 108 -9.10 5.04 4.05
C ARG A 108 -10.21 4.96 3.01
N ASP A 109 -9.88 4.75 1.74
CA ASP A 109 -10.87 4.52 0.67
C ASP A 109 -11.77 3.32 1.00
N ILE A 110 -11.18 2.20 1.46
CA ILE A 110 -11.92 1.02 1.91
C ILE A 110 -12.87 1.38 3.06
N ALA A 111 -12.37 2.03 4.12
CA ALA A 111 -13.17 2.37 5.30
C ALA A 111 -14.35 3.31 4.96
N ASP A 112 -14.12 4.30 4.10
CA ASP A 112 -15.14 5.25 3.66
C ASP A 112 -16.23 4.56 2.82
N ILE A 113 -15.83 3.68 1.89
CA ILE A 113 -16.79 2.96 1.04
C ILE A 113 -17.60 1.94 1.86
N GLU A 114 -16.97 1.22 2.80
CA GLU A 114 -17.69 0.33 3.72
C GLU A 114 -18.76 1.10 4.50
N LYS A 115 -18.43 2.30 4.97
CA LYS A 115 -19.38 3.20 5.64
C LYS A 115 -20.50 3.64 4.70
N LEU A 116 -20.19 4.03 3.47
CA LEU A 116 -21.19 4.40 2.45
C LEU A 116 -22.15 3.24 2.12
N LEU A 117 -21.64 2.02 2.11
CA LEU A 117 -22.40 0.80 1.87
C LEU A 117 -23.19 0.32 3.11
N GLY A 118 -23.11 1.02 4.23
CA GLY A 118 -23.77 0.64 5.48
C GLY A 118 -23.29 -0.71 6.03
N ARG A 119 -22.05 -1.12 5.72
CA ARG A 119 -21.51 -2.39 6.21
C ARG A 119 -20.88 -2.18 7.59
N PRO A 120 -21.47 -2.74 8.67
CA PRO A 120 -20.84 -2.68 9.97
C PRO A 120 -19.51 -3.43 9.92
N ARG A 121 -18.44 -2.77 10.36
CA ARG A 121 -17.13 -3.38 10.51
C ARG A 121 -17.22 -4.43 11.63
N PRO A 122 -16.67 -5.66 11.45
CA PRO A 122 -16.41 -6.53 12.58
C PRO A 122 -15.56 -5.76 13.58
N THR A 123 -15.97 -5.70 14.84
CA THR A 123 -15.13 -5.12 15.88
C THR A 123 -13.86 -5.95 15.97
N SER A 124 -12.70 -5.33 15.82
CA SER A 124 -11.42 -6.01 16.04
C SER A 124 -11.45 -6.65 17.42
N PRO A 125 -11.13 -7.95 17.54
CA PRO A 125 -11.16 -8.60 18.82
C PRO A 125 -10.11 -7.98 19.74
N THR A 126 -10.50 -7.70 20.98
CA THR A 126 -9.53 -7.56 22.07
C THR A 126 -9.27 -8.97 22.58
N ILE A 127 -8.06 -9.48 22.37
CA ILE A 127 -7.69 -10.81 22.88
C ILE A 127 -7.32 -10.65 24.35
N PRO A 128 -8.13 -11.16 25.29
CA PRO A 128 -7.85 -10.97 26.71
C PRO A 128 -6.60 -11.76 27.09
N ASP A 129 -5.64 -11.09 27.74
CA ASP A 129 -4.46 -11.75 28.31
C ASP A 129 -4.88 -12.58 29.53
N ARG A 130 -5.20 -13.85 29.29
CA ARG A 130 -5.69 -14.78 30.32
C ARG A 130 -4.57 -15.63 30.92
N THR A 131 -3.34 -15.51 30.43
CA THR A 131 -2.25 -16.44 30.71
C THR A 131 -1.04 -15.69 31.27
N ASN A 132 -0.32 -16.28 32.23
CA ASN A 132 0.86 -15.67 32.83
C ASN A 132 2.09 -15.77 31.88
N PRO A 133 2.70 -14.65 31.45
CA PRO A 133 3.86 -14.65 30.53
C PRO A 133 5.07 -15.43 31.04
N GLN A 134 5.21 -15.65 32.35
CA GLN A 134 6.44 -16.15 32.96
C GLN A 134 6.84 -17.61 32.58
N LYS A 135 5.97 -18.38 31.92
CA LYS A 135 6.26 -19.79 31.56
C LYS A 135 6.59 -20.05 30.09
N HIS A 136 6.33 -19.11 29.18
CA HIS A 136 6.43 -19.35 27.73
C HIS A 136 7.15 -18.21 27.01
N HIS A 137 7.81 -18.52 25.89
CA HIS A 137 8.33 -17.48 24.97
C HIS A 137 7.17 -16.59 24.52
N THR A 138 7.34 -15.26 24.52
CA THR A 138 6.27 -14.28 24.25
C THR A 138 5.47 -14.59 22.98
N GLY A 139 6.15 -14.99 21.90
CA GLY A 139 5.50 -15.41 20.65
C GLY A 139 4.63 -16.67 20.77
N ASP A 140 5.10 -17.72 21.47
CA ASP A 140 4.33 -18.96 21.68
C ASP A 140 3.10 -18.70 22.55
N HIS A 141 3.25 -17.86 23.58
CA HIS A 141 2.16 -17.40 24.43
C HIS A 141 1.07 -16.68 23.64
N ARG A 142 1.46 -15.63 22.88
CA ARG A 142 0.56 -14.87 22.01
C ARG A 142 -0.15 -15.78 21.00
N ALA A 143 0.57 -16.75 20.43
CA ALA A 143 0.01 -17.71 19.48
C ALA A 143 -1.05 -18.63 20.12
N ARG A 144 -0.76 -19.18 21.31
CA ARG A 144 -1.73 -19.98 22.07
C ARG A 144 -3.00 -19.19 22.36
N MET A 145 -2.86 -17.96 22.85
CA MET A 145 -4.01 -17.09 23.12
C MET A 145 -4.91 -16.87 21.90
N VAL A 146 -4.30 -16.63 20.73
CA VAL A 146 -5.05 -16.46 19.47
C VAL A 146 -5.73 -17.77 19.05
N ARG A 147 -5.02 -18.91 19.15
CA ARG A 147 -5.59 -20.22 18.81
C ARG A 147 -6.74 -20.60 19.71
N ASP A 148 -6.64 -20.32 21.01
CA ASP A 148 -7.71 -20.57 21.99
C ASP A 148 -8.90 -19.65 21.75
N TYR A 149 -8.65 -18.37 21.46
CA TYR A 149 -9.71 -17.39 21.17
C TYR A 149 -10.50 -17.73 19.90
N LEU A 150 -9.82 -18.25 18.88
CA LEU A 150 -10.40 -18.61 17.58
C LEU A 150 -10.80 -20.09 17.46
N ASP A 151 -10.68 -20.86 18.54
CA ASP A 151 -10.95 -22.31 18.57
C ASP A 151 -10.23 -23.10 17.45
N LEU A 152 -8.96 -22.75 17.19
CA LEU A 152 -8.16 -23.38 16.13
C LEU A 152 -7.56 -24.73 16.55
N GLY A 153 -7.62 -25.07 17.85
CA GLY A 153 -7.06 -26.30 18.41
C GLY A 153 -5.57 -26.47 18.08
N LEU A 154 -5.14 -27.67 17.68
CA LEU A 154 -3.78 -27.97 17.19
C LEU A 154 -3.71 -28.23 15.68
N SER A 155 -4.87 -28.21 15.00
CA SER A 155 -4.98 -28.47 13.57
C SER A 155 -4.33 -27.35 12.74
N PRO A 156 -3.82 -27.66 11.54
CA PRO A 156 -3.31 -26.63 10.65
C PRO A 156 -4.40 -25.64 10.27
N ILE A 157 -4.04 -24.36 10.21
CA ILE A 157 -4.95 -23.30 9.76
C ILE A 157 -5.21 -23.51 8.28
N ARG A 158 -6.48 -23.73 7.90
CA ARG A 158 -6.86 -23.99 6.51
C ARG A 158 -6.50 -22.80 5.60
N SER A 159 -6.90 -21.60 6.01
CA SER A 159 -6.57 -20.35 5.32
C SER A 159 -6.26 -19.26 6.34
N MET A 160 -5.06 -18.68 6.24
CA MET A 160 -4.71 -17.48 7.00
C MET A 160 -5.48 -16.25 6.51
N ARG A 161 -5.81 -16.18 5.21
CA ARG A 161 -6.66 -15.13 4.65
C ARG A 161 -8.02 -15.11 5.35
N GLU A 162 -8.71 -16.26 5.41
CA GLU A 162 -10.02 -16.37 6.07
C GLU A 162 -9.94 -15.97 7.55
N VAL A 163 -8.89 -16.39 8.25
CA VAL A 163 -8.67 -15.99 9.67
C VAL A 163 -8.53 -14.48 9.78
N VAL A 164 -7.65 -13.85 9.00
CA VAL A 164 -7.43 -12.39 9.04
C VAL A 164 -8.71 -11.63 8.70
N GLU A 165 -9.40 -12.01 7.63
CA GLU A 165 -10.65 -11.36 7.19
C GLU A 165 -11.77 -11.53 8.23
N SER A 166 -11.86 -12.69 8.91
CA SER A 166 -12.85 -12.94 9.96
C SER A 166 -12.70 -12.01 11.17
N LEU A 167 -11.49 -11.49 11.40
CA LEU A 167 -11.18 -10.51 12.44
C LEU A 167 -11.42 -9.07 12.01
N GLY A 168 -12.00 -8.85 10.83
CA GLY A 168 -12.25 -7.51 10.29
C GLY A 168 -10.98 -6.79 9.83
N VAL A 169 -9.93 -7.53 9.47
CA VAL A 169 -8.69 -6.97 8.91
C VAL A 169 -8.73 -7.06 7.39
N ALA A 170 -8.48 -5.95 6.69
CA ALA A 170 -8.44 -5.94 5.23
C ALA A 170 -7.07 -6.42 4.73
N LEU A 171 -7.05 -7.13 3.61
CA LEU A 171 -5.83 -7.60 2.97
C LEU A 171 -5.63 -6.88 1.64
N VAL A 172 -4.58 -6.06 1.55
CA VAL A 172 -4.15 -5.41 0.31
C VAL A 172 -2.96 -6.20 -0.23
N TRP A 173 -3.09 -6.73 -1.44
CA TRP A 173 -2.07 -7.56 -2.07
C TRP A 173 -1.31 -6.74 -3.08
N VAL A 174 0.02 -6.79 -3.07
CA VAL A 174 0.88 -6.07 -4.02
C VAL A 174 1.96 -6.99 -4.58
N SER A 175 2.57 -6.61 -5.69
CA SER A 175 3.77 -7.25 -6.23
C SER A 175 5.01 -6.40 -6.02
N GLU A 176 6.16 -6.99 -6.31
CA GLU A 176 7.46 -6.32 -6.32
C GLU A 176 7.57 -5.13 -7.28
N ASP A 177 6.66 -5.02 -8.27
CA ASP A 177 6.60 -3.86 -9.17
C ASP A 177 6.03 -2.60 -8.49
N GLN A 178 5.30 -2.78 -7.38
CA GLN A 178 4.65 -1.70 -6.65
C GLN A 178 5.31 -1.42 -5.30
N VAL A 179 5.86 -2.46 -4.67
CA VAL A 179 6.51 -2.36 -3.37
C VAL A 179 7.80 -3.14 -3.40
N ASP A 180 8.92 -2.47 -3.07
CA ASP A 180 10.25 -3.07 -3.07
C ASP A 180 10.28 -4.37 -2.23
N ARG A 181 11.08 -5.34 -2.68
CA ARG A 181 11.30 -6.64 -2.00
C ARG A 181 11.90 -6.50 -0.59
N ILE A 182 12.45 -5.33 -0.27
CA ILE A 182 12.87 -4.94 1.08
C ILE A 182 11.69 -4.94 2.07
N VAL A 183 10.44 -4.78 1.61
CA VAL A 183 9.25 -4.84 2.46
C VAL A 183 8.50 -6.13 2.19
N GLU A 184 8.42 -7.02 3.19
CA GLU A 184 7.62 -8.25 3.08
C GLU A 184 6.13 -7.96 3.36
N GLY A 185 5.84 -7.03 4.26
CA GLY A 185 4.50 -6.63 4.64
C GLY A 185 4.48 -5.30 5.41
N ALA A 186 3.27 -4.79 5.60
CA ALA A 186 3.01 -3.67 6.49
C ALA A 186 1.61 -3.80 7.08
N CYS A 187 1.36 -3.14 8.21
CA CYS A 187 0.04 -3.15 8.82
C CYS A 187 -0.33 -1.80 9.44
N THR A 188 -1.64 -1.58 9.56
CA THR A 188 -2.21 -0.38 10.20
C THR A 188 -3.48 -0.75 10.94
N ARG A 189 -3.82 0.03 11.98
CA ARG A 189 -5.13 -0.03 12.66
C ARG A 189 -6.06 1.12 12.28
N VAL A 190 -5.53 2.16 11.64
CA VAL A 190 -6.29 3.36 11.29
C VAL A 190 -6.30 3.61 9.79
N PRO A 191 -7.41 4.15 9.25
CA PRO A 191 -8.72 4.33 9.90
C PRO A 191 -9.49 3.00 10.15
N ARG A 192 -8.93 1.88 9.68
CA ARG A 192 -9.36 0.51 9.98
C ARG A 192 -8.15 -0.42 10.04
N PRO A 193 -8.27 -1.62 10.65
CA PRO A 193 -7.25 -2.65 10.54
C PRO A 193 -7.06 -3.12 9.10
N ALA A 194 -5.83 -3.11 8.65
CA ALA A 194 -5.44 -3.62 7.34
C ALA A 194 -3.99 -4.11 7.34
N ILE A 195 -3.72 -5.07 6.45
CA ILE A 195 -2.41 -5.65 6.19
C ILE A 195 -2.13 -5.48 4.69
N LEU A 196 -0.93 -5.03 4.36
CA LEU A 196 -0.33 -5.11 3.04
C LEU A 196 0.53 -6.37 2.98
N VAL A 197 0.31 -7.21 1.97
CA VAL A 197 1.09 -8.43 1.70
C VAL A 197 1.84 -8.25 0.39
N ASN A 198 3.17 -8.22 0.45
CA ASN A 198 4.00 -8.17 -0.75
C ASN A 198 4.26 -9.57 -1.28
N ILE A 199 3.81 -9.84 -2.51
CA ILE A 199 3.98 -11.12 -3.17
C ILE A 199 5.35 -11.14 -3.84
N ILE A 200 6.34 -11.57 -3.06
CA ILE A 200 7.72 -11.72 -3.54
C ILE A 200 7.86 -13.10 -4.22
N GLU A 201 8.26 -13.08 -5.49
CA GLU A 201 8.29 -14.21 -6.42
C GLU A 201 6.88 -14.74 -6.79
N GLU A 202 6.42 -14.45 -8.01
CA GLU A 202 5.10 -14.81 -8.55
C GLU A 202 4.66 -16.24 -8.19
N GLY A 203 3.60 -16.36 -7.39
CA GLY A 203 2.72 -17.54 -7.30
C GLY A 203 3.32 -18.86 -6.81
N LYS A 204 4.62 -18.94 -6.50
CA LYS A 204 5.28 -20.24 -6.29
C LYS A 204 5.33 -20.71 -4.84
N ARG A 205 4.96 -19.87 -3.87
CA ARG A 205 5.16 -20.16 -2.43
C ARG A 205 4.06 -19.60 -1.52
N PRO A 206 2.83 -20.17 -1.50
CA PRO A 206 1.73 -19.70 -0.64
C PRO A 206 2.08 -19.61 0.86
N TRP A 207 3.03 -20.42 1.33
CA TRP A 207 3.52 -20.35 2.72
C TRP A 207 4.21 -19.03 3.07
N ARG A 208 4.73 -18.27 2.09
CA ARG A 208 5.26 -16.92 2.33
C ARG A 208 4.13 -15.95 2.70
N ALA A 209 3.09 -15.88 1.88
CA ALA A 209 1.92 -15.08 2.19
C ALA A 209 1.30 -15.47 3.55
N ARG A 210 1.25 -16.77 3.87
CA ARG A 210 0.78 -17.26 5.17
C ARG A 210 1.59 -16.74 6.35
N ILE A 211 2.92 -16.83 6.28
CA ILE A 211 3.77 -16.34 7.38
C ILE A 211 3.71 -14.81 7.48
N THR A 212 3.69 -14.08 6.36
CA THR A 212 3.52 -12.62 6.36
C THR A 212 2.19 -12.22 6.98
N MET A 213 1.07 -12.81 6.54
CA MET A 213 -0.25 -12.53 7.13
C MET A 213 -0.29 -12.82 8.64
N ALA A 214 0.29 -13.95 9.07
CA ALA A 214 0.37 -14.30 10.48
C ALA A 214 1.26 -13.32 11.28
N HIS A 215 2.37 -12.87 10.69
CA HIS A 215 3.29 -11.90 11.28
C HIS A 215 2.59 -10.56 11.50
N GLU A 216 2.02 -9.99 10.45
CA GLU A 216 1.35 -8.70 10.47
C GLU A 216 0.09 -8.71 11.36
N LEU A 217 -0.61 -9.84 11.41
CA LEU A 217 -1.70 -10.03 12.36
C LEU A 217 -1.21 -9.94 13.81
N GLY A 218 -0.02 -10.45 14.11
CA GLY A 218 0.61 -10.32 15.42
C GLY A 218 0.79 -8.86 15.82
N HIS A 219 1.29 -8.02 14.92
CA HIS A 219 1.44 -6.59 15.15
C HIS A 219 0.09 -5.90 15.41
N ILE A 220 -0.93 -6.18 14.60
CA ILE A 220 -2.27 -5.58 14.77
C ILE A 220 -2.86 -5.92 16.15
N LEU A 221 -2.66 -7.16 16.61
CA LEU A 221 -3.26 -7.66 17.84
C LEU A 221 -2.51 -7.23 19.10
N PHE A 222 -1.18 -7.09 19.03
CA PHE A 222 -0.36 -6.96 20.23
C PHE A 222 0.57 -5.75 20.27
N ASP A 223 0.96 -5.18 19.13
CA ASP A 223 1.99 -4.14 19.09
C ASP A 223 1.45 -2.77 18.65
N LEU A 224 0.33 -2.75 17.92
CA LEU A 224 -0.39 -1.54 17.48
C LEU A 224 -1.51 -1.10 18.45
N THR A 225 -1.60 -1.67 19.65
CA THR A 225 -2.70 -1.38 20.59
C THR A 225 -2.60 0.01 21.23
N GLU A 226 -1.41 0.63 21.19
CA GLU A 226 -1.15 1.94 21.77
C GLU A 226 -1.53 3.09 20.81
N PRO A 227 -2.17 4.18 21.28
CA PRO A 227 -2.54 5.30 20.42
C PRO A 227 -1.37 5.93 19.66
N ALA A 228 -0.15 5.86 20.22
CA ALA A 228 1.06 6.41 19.64
C ALA A 228 1.67 5.54 18.52
N ARG A 229 1.22 4.29 18.35
CA ARG A 229 1.74 3.37 17.33
C ARG A 229 0.58 2.71 16.59
N GLN A 230 0.26 3.24 15.42
CA GLN A 230 -0.91 2.81 14.64
C GLN A 230 -0.55 2.17 13.30
N VAL A 231 0.73 2.24 12.90
CA VAL A 231 1.29 1.70 11.66
C VAL A 231 2.62 1.02 11.98
N LEU A 232 2.92 -0.09 11.32
CA LEU A 232 4.22 -0.76 11.33
C LEU A 232 4.55 -1.27 9.93
N VAL A 233 5.84 -1.41 9.65
CA VAL A 233 6.39 -1.89 8.39
C VAL A 233 7.42 -2.95 8.73
N SER A 234 7.28 -4.14 8.15
CA SER A 234 8.17 -5.26 8.44
C SER A 234 9.18 -5.43 7.30
N PRO A 235 10.46 -5.06 7.53
CA PRO A 235 11.50 -5.21 6.54
C PRO A 235 11.90 -6.68 6.35
N HIS A 236 12.38 -7.01 5.15
CA HIS A 236 12.95 -8.31 4.85
C HIS A 236 14.21 -8.56 5.69
N LYS A 237 14.42 -9.80 6.12
CA LYS A 237 15.57 -10.23 6.95
C LYS A 237 16.97 -9.94 6.40
N ASN A 238 17.10 -9.63 5.10
CA ASN A 238 18.38 -9.33 4.45
C ASN A 238 18.62 -7.82 4.29
N SER A 239 17.70 -7.00 4.79
CA SER A 239 17.81 -5.55 4.83
C SER A 239 18.73 -5.11 5.99
N LEU A 240 18.93 -3.79 6.12
CA LEU A 240 19.66 -3.23 7.27
C LEU A 240 19.03 -3.71 8.59
N PRO A 241 19.84 -4.02 9.62
CA PRO A 241 19.32 -4.49 10.89
C PRO A 241 18.38 -3.43 11.48
N PRO A 242 17.16 -3.82 11.92
CA PRO A 242 16.20 -2.89 12.45
C PRO A 242 16.73 -2.26 13.75
N PRO A 243 16.22 -1.08 14.14
CA PRO A 243 16.51 -0.50 15.44
C PRO A 243 16.24 -1.49 16.58
N PRO A 244 17.00 -1.48 17.70
CA PRO A 244 16.87 -2.50 18.75
C PRO A 244 15.45 -2.67 19.34
N TRP A 245 14.68 -1.58 19.40
CA TRP A 245 13.29 -1.62 19.87
C TRP A 245 12.36 -2.32 18.87
N LEU A 246 12.62 -2.16 17.57
CA LEU A 246 11.88 -2.82 16.49
C LEU A 246 12.33 -4.27 16.36
N ASP A 247 13.62 -4.57 16.57
CA ASP A 247 14.15 -5.93 16.56
C ASP A 247 13.44 -6.84 17.56
N GLU A 248 13.19 -6.38 18.79
CA GLU A 248 12.44 -7.18 19.77
C GLU A 248 10.99 -7.42 19.34
N ILE A 249 10.32 -6.39 18.80
CA ILE A 249 8.95 -6.47 18.28
C ILE A 249 8.88 -7.46 17.11
N GLU A 250 9.78 -7.34 16.15
CA GLU A 250 9.92 -8.20 14.97
C GLU A 250 10.26 -9.64 15.36
N ARG A 251 11.16 -9.87 16.33
CA ARG A 251 11.46 -11.21 16.85
C ARG A 251 10.23 -11.83 17.51
N ASN A 252 9.47 -11.06 18.28
CA ASN A 252 8.23 -11.52 18.90
C ASN A 252 7.15 -11.85 17.86
N ALA A 253 6.99 -11.02 16.82
CA ALA A 253 6.05 -11.24 15.73
C ALA A 253 6.43 -12.46 14.86
N ASN A 254 7.72 -12.63 14.56
CA ASN A 254 8.24 -13.83 13.89
C ASN A 254 7.94 -15.10 14.69
N ALA A 255 8.20 -15.09 16.00
CA ALA A 255 7.92 -16.22 16.87
C ALA A 255 6.41 -16.49 16.99
N PHE A 256 5.60 -15.43 17.10
CA PHE A 256 4.14 -15.51 17.08
C PHE A 256 3.64 -16.20 15.81
N ALA A 257 4.04 -15.70 14.63
CA ALA A 257 3.60 -16.23 13.34
C ALA A 257 3.97 -17.72 13.18
N ALA A 258 5.21 -18.07 13.55
CA ALA A 258 5.69 -19.44 13.48
C ALA A 258 4.92 -20.38 14.43
N CYS A 259 4.65 -19.95 15.66
CA CYS A 259 3.89 -20.75 16.65
C CYS A 259 2.39 -20.80 16.34
N LEU A 260 1.82 -19.74 15.76
CA LEU A 260 0.42 -19.70 15.33
C LEU A 260 0.16 -20.72 14.23
N LEU A 261 1.03 -20.76 13.21
CA LEU A 261 0.90 -21.70 12.10
C LEU A 261 1.26 -23.13 12.49
N ALA A 262 2.33 -23.31 13.26
CA ALA A 262 2.87 -24.61 13.67
C ALA A 262 2.99 -24.68 15.22
N PRO A 263 1.87 -24.95 15.92
CA PRO A 263 1.82 -24.97 17.38
C PRO A 263 2.73 -26.07 17.94
N THR A 264 3.35 -25.78 19.09
CA THR A 264 4.35 -26.64 19.74
C THR A 264 3.89 -28.10 19.87
N GLU A 265 2.68 -28.32 20.38
CA GLU A 265 2.09 -29.63 20.58
C GLU A 265 1.81 -30.33 19.25
N GLY A 266 1.23 -29.61 18.27
CA GLY A 266 0.98 -30.18 16.94
C GLY A 266 2.27 -30.57 16.20
N VAL A 267 3.36 -29.81 16.36
CA VAL A 267 4.67 -30.17 15.81
C VAL A 267 5.21 -31.44 16.45
N ARG A 268 5.05 -31.61 17.77
CA ARG A 268 5.44 -32.86 18.44
C ARG A 268 4.69 -34.04 17.85
N ASP A 269 3.37 -33.97 17.75
CA ASP A 269 2.53 -35.08 17.26
C ASP A 269 2.94 -35.56 15.86
N VAL A 270 3.27 -34.62 14.97
CA VAL A 270 3.71 -34.93 13.60
C VAL A 270 5.09 -35.58 13.56
N VAL A 271 5.96 -35.25 14.52
CA VAL A 271 7.38 -35.64 14.52
C VAL A 271 7.67 -36.83 15.45
N VAL A 272 6.76 -37.21 16.36
CA VAL A 272 6.88 -38.41 17.22
C VAL A 272 7.43 -39.64 16.48
N PRO A 273 7.01 -40.00 15.25
CA PRO A 273 7.52 -41.18 14.56
C PRO A 273 8.83 -40.97 13.80
N LEU A 274 9.45 -39.78 13.87
CA LEU A 274 10.58 -39.35 13.06
C LEU A 274 11.74 -38.86 13.94
N ASP A 275 12.96 -38.86 13.38
CA ASP A 275 14.07 -38.10 13.96
C ASP A 275 13.81 -36.60 13.75
N PRO A 276 13.73 -35.76 14.81
CA PRO A 276 13.48 -34.33 14.70
C PRO A 276 14.51 -33.57 13.85
N THR A 277 15.72 -34.14 13.70
CA THR A 277 16.77 -33.55 12.88
C THR A 277 16.70 -33.98 11.42
N SER A 278 15.83 -34.92 11.03
CA SER A 278 15.76 -35.47 9.67
C SER A 278 15.08 -34.52 8.66
N GLU A 279 15.35 -34.70 7.36
CA GLU A 279 14.59 -34.01 6.31
C GLU A 279 13.12 -34.45 6.27
N ASP A 280 12.81 -35.68 6.71
CA ASP A 280 11.44 -36.18 6.78
C ASP A 280 10.63 -35.41 7.83
N ALA A 281 11.21 -35.11 8.99
CA ALA A 281 10.58 -34.26 10.01
C ALA A 281 10.33 -32.83 9.48
N ILE A 282 11.31 -32.25 8.79
CA ILE A 282 11.17 -30.92 8.17
C ILE A 282 10.03 -30.91 7.14
N CYS A 283 9.99 -31.91 6.25
CA CYS A 283 8.94 -32.04 5.25
C CYS A 283 7.57 -32.29 5.89
N ALA A 284 7.50 -33.12 6.93
CA ALA A 284 6.25 -33.43 7.62
C ALA A 284 5.65 -32.18 8.29
N VAL A 285 6.47 -31.39 8.99
CA VAL A 285 6.04 -30.12 9.60
C VAL A 285 5.63 -29.11 8.52
N GLY A 286 6.47 -28.91 7.50
CA GLY A 286 6.19 -27.99 6.40
C GLY A 286 4.90 -28.33 5.66
N LYS A 287 4.71 -29.62 5.35
CA LYS A 287 3.51 -30.12 4.67
C LYS A 287 2.26 -30.03 5.52
N ARG A 288 2.34 -30.37 6.81
CA ARG A 288 1.17 -30.36 7.70
C ARG A 288 0.67 -28.94 7.97
N PHE A 289 1.57 -28.01 8.30
CA PHE A 289 1.20 -26.69 8.83
C PHE A 289 1.26 -25.55 7.80
N GLY A 290 1.86 -25.81 6.64
CA GLY A 290 1.96 -24.82 5.57
C GLY A 290 2.91 -23.69 5.85
N VAL A 291 4.08 -24.09 6.33
CA VAL A 291 5.21 -23.21 6.60
C VAL A 291 6.36 -23.58 5.68
N GLY A 292 7.24 -22.60 5.38
CA GLY A 292 8.45 -22.84 4.61
C GLY A 292 9.50 -23.65 5.39
N ARG A 293 10.49 -24.20 4.67
CA ARG A 293 11.55 -25.06 5.24
C ARG A 293 12.27 -24.41 6.41
N THR A 294 12.67 -23.14 6.28
CA THR A 294 13.37 -22.40 7.36
C THR A 294 12.51 -22.28 8.61
N VAL A 295 11.21 -22.01 8.46
CA VAL A 295 10.27 -21.95 9.59
C VAL A 295 10.12 -23.34 10.22
N ALA A 296 9.99 -24.40 9.41
CA ALA A 296 9.94 -25.77 9.93
C ALA A 296 11.21 -26.14 10.73
N ILE A 297 12.40 -25.80 10.23
CA ILE A 297 13.67 -26.02 10.95
C ILE A 297 13.67 -25.26 12.29
N ASN A 298 13.32 -23.97 12.28
CA ASN A 298 13.29 -23.17 13.51
C ASN A 298 12.27 -23.74 14.51
N ARG A 299 11.10 -24.19 14.06
CA ARG A 299 10.12 -24.85 14.93
C ARG A 299 10.63 -26.17 15.50
N LEU A 300 11.29 -27.00 14.71
CA LEU A 300 11.93 -28.23 15.21
C LEU A 300 13.00 -27.92 16.26
N GLN A 301 13.82 -26.90 16.01
CA GLN A 301 14.81 -26.42 16.98
C GLN A 301 14.15 -26.00 18.30
N ASP A 302 13.12 -25.16 18.24
CA ASP A 302 12.42 -24.64 19.42
C ASP A 302 11.73 -25.74 20.23
N VAL A 303 11.05 -26.66 19.55
CA VAL A 303 10.18 -27.69 20.14
C VAL A 303 11.00 -28.82 20.77
N PHE A 304 12.08 -29.23 20.10
CA PHE A 304 12.94 -30.35 20.51
C PHE A 304 14.25 -29.90 21.17
N LYS A 305 14.44 -28.59 21.37
CA LYS A 305 15.64 -28.00 21.99
C LYS A 305 16.93 -28.41 21.29
N LEU A 306 16.88 -28.41 19.95
CA LEU A 306 18.06 -28.72 19.13
C LEU A 306 19.09 -27.60 19.27
N THR A 307 20.37 -27.98 19.25
CA THR A 307 21.49 -27.04 19.28
C THR A 307 21.60 -26.23 17.98
N ASP A 308 22.26 -25.08 18.03
CA ASP A 308 22.53 -24.28 16.83
C ASP A 308 23.34 -25.05 15.78
N VAL A 309 24.23 -25.96 16.21
CA VAL A 309 24.99 -26.84 15.32
C VAL A 309 24.05 -27.80 14.57
N GLN A 310 23.08 -28.39 15.25
CA GLN A 310 22.08 -29.26 14.62
C GLN A 310 21.20 -28.46 13.65
N ARG A 311 20.72 -27.28 14.06
CA ARG A 311 19.94 -26.37 13.20
C ARG A 311 20.72 -25.99 11.94
N ALA A 312 21.98 -25.57 12.08
CA ALA A 312 22.83 -25.21 10.95
C ALA A 312 23.06 -26.43 10.03
N SER A 313 23.33 -27.61 10.60
CA SER A 313 23.47 -28.85 9.83
C SER A 313 22.21 -29.15 9.02
N MET A 314 21.02 -29.00 9.60
CA MET A 314 19.75 -29.14 8.89
C MET A 314 19.65 -28.14 7.73
N GLU A 315 19.99 -26.88 7.94
CA GLU A 315 19.93 -25.82 6.92
C GLU A 315 20.81 -26.12 5.70
N TYR A 316 22.05 -26.58 5.91
CA TYR A 316 23.02 -26.89 4.85
C TYR A 316 22.68 -28.13 4.00
N ARG A 317 21.79 -29.02 4.46
CA ARG A 317 21.38 -30.19 3.66
C ARG A 317 20.57 -29.78 2.44
N GLN A 318 20.67 -30.60 1.39
CA GLN A 318 19.92 -30.41 0.16
C GLN A 318 18.40 -30.45 0.46
N PRO A 319 17.65 -29.37 0.17
CA PRO A 319 16.22 -29.31 0.45
C PRO A 319 15.44 -30.36 -0.34
N ARG A 320 14.62 -31.16 0.34
CA ARG A 320 13.57 -31.94 -0.33
C ARG A 320 12.34 -31.05 -0.53
N ARG A 321 11.75 -31.09 -1.72
CA ARG A 321 10.46 -30.42 -1.98
C ARG A 321 9.35 -31.20 -1.29
N TYR A 322 8.44 -30.48 -0.65
CA TYR A 322 7.17 -31.04 -0.18
C TYR A 322 6.05 -30.25 -0.86
N ASP A 323 5.10 -30.98 -1.42
CA ASP A 323 3.87 -30.41 -1.95
C ASP A 323 2.83 -30.34 -0.84
N ALA A 324 2.24 -29.17 -0.70
CA ALA A 324 1.19 -28.92 0.25
C ALA A 324 0.26 -27.85 -0.32
N ASP A 325 -1.02 -28.17 -0.38
CA ASP A 325 -2.04 -27.31 -0.97
C ASP A 325 -2.46 -26.24 0.02
N PHE A 326 -1.96 -25.02 -0.20
CA PHE A 326 -2.39 -23.81 0.49
C PHE A 326 -2.88 -22.76 -0.51
N SER A 327 -3.48 -23.22 -1.60
CA SER A 327 -4.03 -22.35 -2.66
C SER A 327 -5.09 -21.37 -2.12
N ALA A 328 -5.75 -21.68 -1.01
CA ALA A 328 -6.68 -20.78 -0.33
C ALA A 328 -6.04 -19.45 0.14
N ASP A 329 -4.73 -19.45 0.37
CA ASP A 329 -3.96 -18.25 0.74
C ASP A 329 -3.18 -17.64 -0.43
N ALA A 330 -3.39 -18.16 -1.66
CA ALA A 330 -2.87 -17.51 -2.85
C ALA A 330 -3.53 -16.14 -3.01
N ALA A 331 -2.79 -15.19 -3.59
CA ALA A 331 -3.29 -13.85 -3.89
C ALA A 331 -4.54 -13.88 -4.79
N PRO A 332 -5.44 -12.87 -4.70
CA PRO A 332 -6.56 -12.78 -5.62
C PRO A 332 -6.05 -12.56 -7.06
N ALA A 333 -6.91 -12.79 -8.06
CA ALA A 333 -6.55 -12.62 -9.46
C ALA A 333 -6.13 -11.17 -9.79
N GLU A 334 -6.77 -10.19 -9.16
CA GLU A 334 -6.43 -8.78 -9.31
C GLU A 334 -5.72 -8.26 -8.06
N ILE A 335 -4.40 -8.17 -8.14
CA ILE A 335 -3.55 -7.59 -7.11
C ILE A 335 -3.25 -6.12 -7.41
N GLY A 336 -2.81 -5.44 -6.37
CA GLY A 336 -2.23 -4.11 -6.37
C GLY A 336 -2.87 -3.19 -5.33
N LEU A 337 -2.23 -2.05 -5.06
CA LEU A 337 -2.69 -1.10 -4.05
C LEU A 337 -4.17 -0.73 -4.24
N ARG A 338 -4.64 -0.57 -5.48
CA ARG A 338 -6.06 -0.28 -5.80
C ARG A 338 -6.84 -1.49 -6.34
N GLY A 339 -6.32 -2.70 -6.11
CA GLY A 339 -6.95 -3.98 -6.47
C GLY A 339 -8.00 -4.42 -5.44
N GLU A 340 -8.12 -5.73 -5.21
CA GLU A 340 -9.00 -6.26 -4.17
C GLU A 340 -8.49 -5.96 -2.74
N PRO A 341 -9.36 -5.67 -1.76
CA PRO A 341 -10.83 -5.65 -1.83
C PRO A 341 -11.44 -4.32 -2.30
N LEU A 342 -10.62 -3.28 -2.49
CA LEU A 342 -11.11 -1.93 -2.81
C LEU A 342 -11.95 -1.95 -4.09
N ARG A 343 -11.48 -2.63 -5.13
CA ARG A 343 -12.17 -2.69 -6.42
C ARG A 343 -13.59 -3.26 -6.30
N SER A 344 -13.75 -4.40 -5.62
CA SER A 344 -15.09 -4.98 -5.40
C SER A 344 -15.99 -4.08 -4.54
N LEU A 345 -15.43 -3.37 -3.56
CA LEU A 345 -16.18 -2.40 -2.76
C LEU A 345 -16.66 -1.20 -3.61
N VAL A 346 -15.77 -0.64 -4.45
CA VAL A 346 -16.11 0.45 -5.38
C VAL A 346 -17.19 -0.01 -6.36
N ALA A 347 -17.02 -1.19 -6.99
CA ALA A 347 -17.99 -1.74 -7.93
C ALA A 347 -19.39 -1.85 -7.32
N ARG A 348 -19.47 -2.35 -6.08
CA ARG A 348 -20.73 -2.47 -5.34
C ARG A 348 -21.33 -1.11 -4.99
N ALA A 349 -20.51 -0.14 -4.60
CA ALA A 349 -20.99 1.22 -4.28
C ALA A 349 -21.50 1.97 -5.52
N VAL A 350 -20.88 1.77 -6.68
CA VAL A 350 -21.39 2.28 -7.97
C VAL A 350 -22.70 1.58 -8.33
N SER A 351 -22.74 0.25 -8.23
CA SER A 351 -23.95 -0.54 -8.52
C SER A 351 -25.15 -0.12 -7.67
N SER A 352 -24.92 0.24 -6.40
CA SER A 352 -25.97 0.70 -5.49
C SER A 352 -26.23 2.21 -5.56
N ARG A 353 -25.58 2.92 -6.49
CA ARG A 353 -25.62 4.40 -6.64
C ARG A 353 -25.21 5.17 -5.40
N ALA A 354 -24.49 4.54 -4.47
CA ALA A 354 -23.91 5.19 -3.29
C ALA A 354 -22.63 5.97 -3.64
N LEU A 355 -22.00 5.63 -4.78
CA LEU A 355 -20.79 6.28 -5.29
C LEU A 355 -20.99 6.63 -6.77
N SER A 356 -20.60 7.85 -7.17
CA SER A 356 -20.66 8.24 -8.59
C SER A 356 -19.53 7.59 -9.40
N PRO A 357 -19.72 7.34 -10.71
CA PRO A 357 -18.66 6.82 -11.57
C PRO A 357 -17.38 7.67 -11.58
N ASP A 358 -17.51 8.99 -11.50
CA ASP A 358 -16.35 9.90 -11.45
C ASP A 358 -15.55 9.77 -10.16
N ARG A 359 -16.24 9.61 -9.02
CA ARG A 359 -15.55 9.36 -7.75
C ARG A 359 -14.92 7.96 -7.73
N ALA A 360 -15.57 6.97 -8.34
CA ALA A 360 -15.02 5.63 -8.49
C ALA A 360 -13.72 5.64 -9.31
N ARG A 361 -13.66 6.37 -10.42
CA ARG A 361 -12.42 6.55 -11.21
C ARG A 361 -11.31 7.17 -10.39
N ALA A 362 -11.61 8.26 -9.68
CA ALA A 362 -10.63 8.92 -8.82
C ALA A 362 -10.07 7.97 -7.74
N ILE A 363 -10.93 7.19 -7.08
CA ILE A 363 -10.53 6.19 -6.07
C ILE A 363 -9.74 5.03 -6.69
N LEU A 364 -10.00 4.64 -7.93
CA LEU A 364 -9.25 3.57 -8.58
C LEU A 364 -8.00 4.07 -9.32
N GLY A 365 -7.75 5.37 -9.35
CA GLY A 365 -6.65 5.96 -10.13
C GLY A 365 -6.85 5.82 -11.64
N ILE A 366 -8.09 5.71 -12.11
CA ILE A 366 -8.46 5.51 -13.51
C ILE A 366 -8.70 6.87 -14.19
N ALA A 367 -8.19 7.04 -15.40
CA ALA A 367 -8.38 8.28 -16.14
C ALA A 367 -9.85 8.53 -16.46
N ARG A 368 -10.26 9.81 -16.51
CA ARG A 368 -11.64 10.21 -16.84
C ARG A 368 -12.10 9.80 -18.23
N THR A 369 -11.14 9.53 -19.12
CA THR A 369 -11.29 9.05 -20.49
C THR A 369 -11.40 7.54 -20.59
N GLU A 370 -11.14 6.82 -19.51
CA GLU A 370 -11.21 5.37 -19.47
C GLU A 370 -12.54 4.90 -18.87
N PRO A 371 -13.09 3.79 -19.39
CA PRO A 371 -14.25 3.16 -18.79
C PRO A 371 -13.90 2.54 -17.43
N LEU A 372 -14.86 2.46 -16.52
CA LEU A 372 -14.68 1.69 -15.29
C LEU A 372 -14.63 0.19 -15.62
N PRO A 373 -13.69 -0.58 -15.03
CA PRO A 373 -13.41 -1.96 -15.41
C PRO A 373 -14.33 -2.94 -14.67
N PHE A 374 -15.62 -2.61 -14.57
CA PHE A 374 -16.62 -3.40 -13.86
C PHE A 374 -17.48 -4.18 -14.85
N VAL A 375 -17.44 -5.50 -14.74
CA VAL A 375 -18.28 -6.39 -15.55
C VAL A 375 -19.69 -6.44 -14.97
N GLY A 376 -20.71 -6.44 -15.83
CA GLY A 376 -22.11 -6.60 -15.44
C GLY A 376 -22.82 -5.31 -14.98
N LEU A 377 -22.13 -4.17 -14.98
CA LEU A 377 -22.78 -2.86 -14.78
C LEU A 377 -23.27 -2.27 -16.10
N PRO A 378 -24.35 -1.46 -16.09
CA PRO A 378 -24.83 -0.76 -17.28
C PRO A 378 -23.76 0.15 -17.90
N ALA A 379 -23.79 0.29 -19.22
CA ALA A 379 -22.81 1.08 -19.98
C ALA A 379 -22.79 2.55 -19.54
N GLU A 380 -23.93 3.13 -19.16
CA GLU A 380 -24.00 4.50 -18.64
C GLU A 380 -23.24 4.70 -17.32
N MET A 381 -23.04 3.64 -16.54
CA MET A 381 -22.30 3.71 -15.28
C MET A 381 -20.81 3.48 -15.46
N THR A 382 -20.41 2.80 -16.54
CA THR A 382 -19.00 2.46 -16.81
C THR A 382 -18.36 3.32 -17.88
N ALA A 383 -19.13 3.92 -18.78
CA ALA A 383 -18.63 4.73 -19.89
C ALA A 383 -17.79 5.93 -19.43
N PRO A 384 -16.73 6.31 -20.17
CA PRO A 384 -15.89 7.46 -19.87
C PRO A 384 -16.69 8.73 -19.56
N SER A 385 -16.22 9.50 -18.59
CA SER A 385 -16.86 10.78 -18.21
C SER A 385 -16.50 11.93 -19.14
N VAL A 386 -15.40 11.81 -19.87
CA VAL A 386 -14.90 12.77 -20.84
C VAL A 386 -14.40 11.96 -22.03
N SER A 387 -14.72 12.36 -23.26
CA SER A 387 -14.10 11.71 -24.43
C SER A 387 -12.63 12.12 -24.52
N ALA A 388 -11.78 11.22 -25.04
CA ALA A 388 -10.36 11.55 -25.26
C ALA A 388 -10.21 12.81 -26.14
N GLU A 389 -11.06 12.95 -27.16
CA GLU A 389 -11.15 14.15 -27.99
C GLU A 389 -11.36 15.43 -27.13
N HIS A 390 -12.39 15.44 -26.27
CA HIS A 390 -12.71 16.60 -25.44
C HIS A 390 -11.59 16.93 -24.44
N GLN A 391 -10.87 15.91 -23.95
CA GLN A 391 -9.68 16.12 -23.12
C GLN A 391 -8.59 16.86 -23.89
N MET A 392 -8.32 16.47 -25.14
CA MET A 392 -7.32 17.11 -25.99
C MET A 392 -7.72 18.55 -26.34
N LEU A 393 -8.99 18.79 -26.66
CA LEU A 393 -9.49 20.14 -26.94
C LEU A 393 -9.33 21.05 -25.72
N ARG A 394 -9.64 20.57 -24.52
CA ARG A 394 -9.44 21.34 -23.29
C ARG A 394 -7.96 21.64 -23.03
N ALA A 395 -7.07 20.66 -23.23
CA ALA A 395 -5.63 20.85 -23.07
C ALA A 395 -5.09 21.89 -24.06
N ALA A 396 -5.52 21.81 -25.33
CA ALA A 396 -5.21 22.78 -26.36
C ALA A 396 -5.71 24.19 -26.02
N SER A 397 -6.95 24.34 -25.54
CA SER A 397 -7.46 25.65 -25.09
C SER A 397 -6.61 26.25 -23.98
N VAL A 398 -6.22 25.46 -22.97
CA VAL A 398 -5.38 25.94 -21.86
C VAL A 398 -4.00 26.35 -22.35
N TYR A 399 -3.37 25.53 -23.20
CA TYR A 399 -2.06 25.83 -23.77
C TYR A 399 -2.09 27.11 -24.62
N LEU A 400 -3.04 27.24 -25.54
CA LEU A 400 -3.17 28.42 -26.40
C LEU A 400 -3.41 29.69 -25.59
N ALA A 401 -4.24 29.64 -24.55
CA ALA A 401 -4.48 30.79 -23.68
C ALA A 401 -3.24 31.21 -22.86
N GLN A 402 -2.34 30.27 -22.56
CA GLN A 402 -1.11 30.54 -21.81
C GLN A 402 0.04 31.02 -22.71
N THR A 403 0.20 30.41 -23.88
CA THR A 403 1.32 30.67 -24.79
C THR A 403 1.01 31.78 -25.79
N TYR A 404 -0.25 31.92 -26.19
CA TYR A 404 -0.72 32.89 -27.20
C TYR A 404 -1.95 33.70 -26.73
N PRO A 405 -1.86 34.41 -25.58
CA PRO A 405 -3.02 35.03 -24.94
C PRO A 405 -3.75 36.05 -25.83
N ASP A 406 -3.03 36.75 -26.70
CA ASP A 406 -3.58 37.82 -27.55
C ASP A 406 -3.79 37.42 -29.01
N ALA A 407 -3.46 36.17 -29.38
CA ALA A 407 -3.55 35.71 -30.77
C ALA A 407 -4.97 35.28 -31.17
N GLY A 408 -5.91 35.26 -30.22
CA GLY A 408 -7.29 34.84 -30.46
C GLY A 408 -7.40 33.41 -30.98
N LEU A 409 -6.49 32.50 -30.62
CA LEU A 409 -6.48 31.15 -31.17
C LEU A 409 -7.44 30.22 -30.43
N VAL A 410 -8.14 29.37 -31.18
CA VAL A 410 -9.05 28.35 -30.63
C VAL A 410 -8.76 26.98 -31.20
N PRO A 411 -8.89 25.91 -30.39
CA PRO A 411 -8.79 24.55 -30.91
C PRO A 411 -10.04 24.18 -31.71
N GLY A 412 -9.84 23.39 -32.76
CA GLY A 412 -10.90 22.84 -33.61
C GLY A 412 -11.14 21.36 -33.34
N GLU A 413 -10.92 20.50 -34.35
CA GLU A 413 -11.11 19.05 -34.21
C GLU A 413 -9.85 18.37 -33.65
N ALA A 414 -10.03 17.34 -32.81
CA ALA A 414 -8.95 16.49 -32.34
C ALA A 414 -9.03 15.08 -32.96
N LYS A 415 -7.94 14.64 -33.60
CA LYS A 415 -7.85 13.31 -34.24
C LYS A 415 -6.66 12.52 -33.74
N ARG A 416 -6.85 11.22 -33.55
CA ARG A 416 -5.77 10.29 -33.18
C ARG A 416 -5.05 9.76 -34.43
N ASN A 417 -3.72 9.76 -34.40
CA ASN A 417 -2.87 9.09 -35.39
C ASN A 417 -1.68 8.38 -34.71
N GLU A 418 -0.71 7.91 -35.49
CA GLU A 418 0.48 7.22 -34.97
C GLU A 418 1.42 8.11 -34.13
N ALA A 419 1.40 9.44 -34.34
CA ALA A 419 2.22 10.40 -33.62
C ALA A 419 1.57 10.93 -32.32
N GLY A 420 0.27 10.66 -32.12
CA GLY A 420 -0.50 11.10 -30.95
C GLY A 420 -1.85 11.69 -31.33
N TRP A 421 -2.33 12.63 -30.51
CA TRP A 421 -3.56 13.39 -30.76
C TRP A 421 -3.24 14.72 -31.42
N ILE A 422 -3.65 14.89 -32.67
CA ILE A 422 -3.53 16.14 -33.41
C ILE A 422 -4.76 17.00 -33.15
N VAL A 423 -4.55 18.19 -32.60
CA VAL A 423 -5.57 19.24 -32.48
C VAL A 423 -5.28 20.32 -33.51
N THR A 424 -6.21 20.54 -34.44
CA THR A 424 -6.07 21.63 -35.41
C THR A 424 -6.39 22.95 -34.71
N VAL A 425 -5.58 23.97 -34.92
CA VAL A 425 -5.75 25.31 -34.32
C VAL A 425 -6.27 26.28 -35.37
N PHE A 426 -7.18 27.15 -34.97
CA PHE A 426 -7.85 28.13 -35.83
C PHE A 426 -7.81 29.52 -35.22
N ASP A 427 -8.01 30.55 -36.05
CA ASP A 427 -8.36 31.88 -35.56
C ASP A 427 -9.76 31.88 -34.92
N GLY A 428 -9.88 32.56 -33.78
CA GLY A 428 -11.03 32.58 -32.91
C GLY A 428 -11.33 33.99 -32.38
N GLY A 429 -12.06 34.76 -33.19
CA GLY A 429 -12.78 35.95 -32.76
C GLY A 429 -14.28 35.69 -32.68
N VAL A 430 -14.99 36.37 -31.78
CA VAL A 430 -16.46 36.35 -31.74
C VAL A 430 -16.98 36.88 -33.08
N GLY A 431 -17.61 36.01 -33.88
CA GLY A 431 -18.22 36.37 -35.18
C GLY A 431 -17.49 35.90 -36.45
N ALA A 432 -16.38 35.16 -36.35
CA ALA A 432 -15.66 34.66 -37.54
C ALA A 432 -16.41 33.50 -38.22
N ILE A 433 -16.85 33.71 -39.47
CA ILE A 433 -17.60 32.75 -40.28
C ILE A 433 -16.66 31.77 -41.02
N GLU A 434 -15.41 32.17 -41.27
CA GLU A 434 -14.37 31.32 -41.88
C GLU A 434 -13.16 31.21 -40.95
N ARG A 435 -12.83 29.98 -40.54
CA ARG A 435 -11.71 29.68 -39.66
C ARG A 435 -10.57 29.10 -40.48
N ALA A 436 -9.58 29.92 -40.83
CA ALA A 436 -8.36 29.42 -41.45
C ALA A 436 -7.52 28.63 -40.42
N PRO A 437 -7.01 27.43 -40.75
CA PRO A 437 -6.15 26.68 -39.85
C PRO A 437 -4.81 27.43 -39.68
N ARG A 438 -4.41 27.64 -38.42
CA ARG A 438 -3.18 28.34 -38.01
C ARG A 438 -2.05 27.40 -37.60
N GLY A 439 -2.29 26.10 -37.68
CA GLY A 439 -1.32 25.08 -37.34
C GLY A 439 -1.96 23.96 -36.55
N GLN A 440 -1.10 23.18 -35.90
CA GLN A 440 -1.50 21.98 -35.19
C GLN A 440 -0.71 21.86 -33.89
N LEU A 441 -1.38 21.33 -32.87
CA LEU A 441 -0.77 20.89 -31.62
C LEU A 441 -0.84 19.37 -31.59
N ILE A 442 0.25 18.70 -31.21
CA ILE A 442 0.29 17.25 -31.04
C ILE A 442 0.42 16.94 -29.56
N PHE A 443 -0.52 16.16 -29.03
CA PHE A 443 -0.57 15.74 -27.64
C PHE A 443 -0.33 14.23 -27.50
N SER A 444 0.25 13.83 -26.36
CA SER A 444 0.26 12.43 -25.94
C SER A 444 -1.15 11.98 -25.51
N GLU A 445 -1.31 10.67 -25.30
CA GLU A 445 -2.55 10.09 -24.74
C GLU A 445 -2.92 10.70 -23.37
N GLN A 446 -1.95 11.24 -22.63
CA GLN A 446 -2.14 11.90 -21.33
C GLN A 446 -2.32 13.42 -21.46
N ALA A 447 -2.63 13.92 -22.67
CA ALA A 447 -2.83 15.33 -22.96
C ALA A 447 -1.61 16.22 -22.63
N LYS A 448 -0.39 15.65 -22.68
CA LYS A 448 0.85 16.43 -22.62
C LYS A 448 1.24 16.86 -24.02
N LEU A 449 1.53 18.14 -24.21
CA LEU A 449 2.01 18.64 -25.49
C LEU A 449 3.34 17.98 -25.86
N ILE A 450 3.41 17.42 -27.06
CA ILE A 450 4.61 16.82 -27.66
C ILE A 450 5.20 17.80 -28.67
N VAL A 451 4.35 18.37 -29.54
CA VAL A 451 4.79 19.26 -30.62
C VAL A 451 3.83 20.43 -30.75
N ASP A 452 4.40 21.63 -30.92
CA ASP A 452 3.69 22.84 -31.31
C ASP A 452 4.13 23.27 -32.71
N VAL A 453 3.18 23.34 -33.64
CA VAL A 453 3.39 23.83 -35.02
C VAL A 453 2.41 24.98 -35.32
N VAL A 454 2.08 25.78 -34.31
CA VAL A 454 1.17 26.92 -34.45
C VAL A 454 1.95 28.14 -34.94
N SER A 455 1.43 28.77 -36.01
CA SER A 455 1.90 30.05 -36.51
C SER A 455 0.94 31.15 -36.08
N PRO A 456 1.21 31.86 -34.96
CA PRO A 456 0.39 33.00 -34.57
C PRO A 456 0.50 34.08 -35.65
N ALA A 457 -0.63 34.69 -36.03
CA ALA A 457 -0.56 35.86 -36.89
C ALA A 457 0.24 36.98 -36.17
N LEU A 458 1.18 37.61 -36.87
CA LEU A 458 1.74 38.88 -36.43
C LEU A 458 0.60 39.90 -36.44
N THR A 459 0.13 40.31 -35.27
CA THR A 459 -0.77 41.47 -35.15
C THR A 459 -0.03 42.69 -35.71
N PRO A 460 -0.59 43.45 -36.67
CA PRO A 460 -0.01 44.73 -37.09
C PRO A 460 -0.03 45.78 -35.98
#